data_AF-A0A2P4ZN48-F1
#
_entry.id   AF-A0A2P4ZN48-F1
#
_cell.length_a   1.000
_cell.length_b   1.000
_cell.length_c   1.000
_cell.angle_alpha   90.00
_cell.angle_beta   90.00
_cell.angle_gamma   90.00
#
_symmetry.space_group_name_H-M   'P 1'
#
loop_
_entity.id
_entity.type
_entity.pdbx_description
1 polymer ?
#
loop_
_entity_poly.entity_id
_entity_poly.type
_entity_poly.pdbx_seq_one_letter_code
_entity_poly.pdbx_strand_id
1 'polypeptide(L)'
;MELDGPTATSPKVESKDGNLDSLEIIKHEEVKEDDTQEDLIKKLFDMVRDVTAEQLALKQLQITNTICRLKELQDQQPPKATFNPAIANSCRERLEGTLTYLTSELSAIPPAKWTTYKRKLLKFCESEPILTMTFAQRLYKVVDIIYLPEEMDAIPKEDFKRMHSVARICAAAAQALGPEHESEEALAEKWISAKAQDLEFLKKMFRSMRGIYKASAPERTEMPWERQAGERDNGQACGNAQSL
;
A
#
# COMPACT_ATOMS: atom_id res chain seq x y z
N MET A 1 -17.50 -19.66 -82.23
CA MET A 1 -16.67 -19.37 -83.41
C MET A 1 -15.70 -18.26 -83.01
N GLU A 2 -14.42 -18.52 -83.25
CA GLU A 2 -13.29 -17.60 -83.51
C GLU A 2 -13.71 -16.28 -84.20
N LEU A 3 -12.98 -15.15 -84.22
CA LEU A 3 -11.68 -14.68 -83.74
C LEU A 3 -11.64 -13.16 -84.09
N ASP A 4 -10.60 -12.48 -83.62
CA ASP A 4 -9.92 -11.33 -84.25
C ASP A 4 -10.33 -9.86 -83.95
N GLY A 5 -9.28 -9.11 -83.55
CA GLY A 5 -9.12 -7.66 -83.79
C GLY A 5 -8.84 -7.38 -85.28
N PRO A 6 -8.13 -6.29 -85.73
CA PRO A 6 -7.03 -5.61 -85.05
C PRO A 6 -6.88 -4.07 -85.30
N THR A 7 -5.85 -3.48 -84.66
CA THR A 7 -4.91 -2.40 -85.09
C THR A 7 -5.37 -1.01 -85.60
N ALA A 8 -5.11 0.00 -84.75
CA ALA A 8 -4.20 1.16 -84.88
C ALA A 8 -3.93 1.86 -86.23
N THR A 9 -4.06 3.21 -86.26
CA THR A 9 -3.05 4.15 -86.82
C THR A 9 -3.30 5.62 -86.41
N SER A 10 -2.30 6.27 -85.79
CA SER A 10 -2.09 7.74 -85.73
C SER A 10 -1.37 8.20 -87.04
N PRO A 11 -1.01 9.49 -87.35
CA PRO A 11 -0.78 10.67 -86.48
C PRO A 11 -0.99 12.10 -87.11
N LYS A 12 -0.52 13.14 -86.38
CA LYS A 12 0.07 14.45 -86.82
C LYS A 12 -0.90 15.66 -86.88
N VAL A 13 -0.91 16.61 -85.92
CA VAL A 13 0.07 17.65 -85.46
C VAL A 13 0.19 18.87 -86.38
N GLU A 14 -0.26 20.04 -85.91
CA GLU A 14 0.37 21.40 -85.96
C GLU A 14 -0.68 22.44 -85.48
N SER A 15 -0.58 23.01 -84.27
CA SER A 15 0.22 24.16 -83.80
C SER A 15 -0.31 25.55 -84.20
N LYS A 16 -0.83 26.33 -83.23
CA LYS A 16 -0.36 27.70 -82.93
C LYS A 16 -1.01 28.31 -81.67
N ASP A 17 -0.17 29.05 -80.96
CA ASP A 17 -0.24 29.58 -79.60
C ASP A 17 -1.38 30.55 -79.23
N GLY A 18 -1.68 30.56 -77.93
CA GLY A 18 -2.49 31.55 -77.22
C GLY A 18 -2.54 31.37 -75.69
N ASN A 19 -1.37 31.25 -75.05
CA ASN A 19 -0.94 31.62 -73.68
C ASN A 19 -1.94 31.77 -72.49
N LEU A 20 -1.62 31.06 -71.37
CA LEU A 20 -1.77 31.32 -69.91
C LEU A 20 -3.18 31.70 -69.37
N ASP A 21 -3.70 31.17 -68.27
CA ASP A 21 -3.02 30.84 -67.01
C ASP A 21 -3.94 30.01 -66.07
N SER A 22 -3.30 29.14 -65.29
CA SER A 22 -3.68 28.68 -63.94
C SER A 22 -4.95 27.85 -63.70
N LEU A 23 -4.78 26.55 -63.89
CA LEU A 23 -5.52 25.48 -63.19
C LEU A 23 -4.75 25.19 -61.88
N GLU A 24 -5.18 25.79 -60.76
CA GLU A 24 -4.61 25.45 -59.46
C GLU A 24 -5.06 24.05 -59.02
N ILE A 25 -4.16 23.09 -59.27
CA ILE A 25 -3.54 22.23 -58.25
C ILE A 25 -4.52 21.71 -57.18
N ILE A 26 -4.91 20.45 -57.38
CA ILE A 26 -5.28 19.53 -56.31
C ILE A 26 -4.10 19.48 -55.33
N LYS A 27 -4.20 20.21 -54.21
CA LYS A 27 -3.32 19.99 -53.07
C LYS A 27 -3.85 18.79 -52.30
N HIS A 28 -3.19 17.66 -52.49
CA HIS A 28 -3.03 16.67 -51.42
C HIS A 28 -2.48 17.42 -50.20
N GLU A 29 -3.31 17.67 -49.20
CA GLU A 29 -2.81 18.13 -47.90
C GLU A 29 -2.02 16.96 -47.30
N GLU A 30 -0.70 17.17 -47.31
CA GLU A 30 0.29 16.41 -46.58
C GLU A 30 -0.15 16.21 -45.13
N VAL A 31 0.08 14.99 -44.65
CA VAL A 31 -0.01 14.62 -43.24
C VAL A 31 0.87 15.59 -42.45
N LYS A 32 0.25 16.55 -41.75
CA LYS A 32 0.94 17.31 -40.72
C LYS A 32 1.19 16.41 -39.53
N GLU A 33 2.46 16.09 -39.32
CA GLU A 33 2.97 15.74 -38.00
C GLU A 33 2.63 16.90 -37.05
N ASP A 34 1.93 16.56 -35.97
CA ASP A 34 1.59 17.42 -34.81
C ASP A 34 0.28 18.23 -34.84
N ASP A 35 -0.82 17.66 -35.34
CA ASP A 35 -2.17 18.16 -35.02
C ASP A 35 -2.50 17.87 -33.53
N THR A 36 -2.57 18.91 -32.70
CA THR A 36 -2.92 18.74 -31.28
C THR A 36 -4.42 18.42 -31.10
N GLN A 37 -4.76 17.76 -29.99
CA GLN A 37 -6.17 17.43 -29.66
C GLN A 37 -7.07 18.68 -29.65
N GLU A 38 -6.55 19.80 -29.16
CA GLU A 38 -7.28 21.07 -29.06
C GLU A 38 -7.55 21.67 -30.44
N ASP A 39 -6.59 21.59 -31.36
CA ASP A 39 -6.74 22.07 -32.74
C ASP A 39 -7.80 21.28 -33.51
N LEU A 40 -7.83 19.95 -33.32
CA LEU A 40 -8.83 19.08 -33.97
C LEU A 40 -10.24 19.30 -33.41
N ILE A 41 -10.38 19.56 -32.10
CA ILE A 41 -11.67 19.91 -31.48
C ILE A 41 -12.16 21.26 -32.01
N LYS A 42 -11.27 22.26 -32.08
CA LYS A 42 -11.60 23.58 -32.62
C LYS A 42 -12.01 23.50 -34.09
N LYS A 43 -11.26 22.75 -34.91
CA LYS A 43 -11.58 22.47 -36.31
C LYS A 43 -12.94 21.79 -36.47
N LEU A 44 -13.23 20.79 -35.63
CA LEU A 44 -14.54 20.12 -35.62
C LEU A 44 -15.67 21.10 -35.27
N PHE A 45 -15.45 21.95 -34.26
CA PHE A 45 -16.42 22.96 -33.85
C PHE A 45 -16.69 23.97 -34.97
N ASP A 46 -15.65 24.47 -35.64
CA ASP A 46 -15.79 25.40 -36.76
C ASP A 46 -16.44 24.73 -38.00
N MET A 47 -16.30 23.42 -38.19
CA MET A 47 -16.98 22.69 -39.27
C MET A 47 -18.47 22.48 -39.04
N VAL A 48 -18.93 22.51 -37.78
CA VAL A 48 -20.32 22.23 -37.38
C VAL A 48 -21.07 23.50 -36.96
N ARG A 49 -20.36 24.58 -36.60
CA ARG A 49 -20.95 25.86 -36.19
C ARG A 49 -21.60 26.58 -37.37
N ASP A 50 -22.87 26.97 -37.21
CA ASP A 50 -23.67 27.77 -38.15
C ASP A 50 -23.81 27.16 -39.56
N VAL A 51 -23.85 25.83 -39.66
CA VAL A 51 -23.93 25.09 -40.94
C VAL A 51 -25.33 24.49 -41.16
N THR A 52 -25.86 24.58 -42.38
CA THR A 52 -27.15 23.96 -42.74
C THR A 52 -27.01 22.44 -42.96
N ALA A 53 -28.12 21.69 -42.91
CA ALA A 53 -28.10 20.23 -43.04
C ALA A 53 -27.44 19.73 -44.35
N GLU A 54 -27.65 20.44 -45.46
CA GLU A 54 -27.06 20.11 -46.77
C GLU A 54 -25.54 20.34 -46.80
N GLN A 55 -25.07 21.42 -46.16
CA GLN A 55 -23.65 21.73 -46.05
C GLN A 55 -22.93 20.80 -45.06
N LEU A 56 -23.63 20.33 -44.04
CA LEU A 56 -23.13 19.32 -43.11
C LEU A 56 -22.94 17.97 -43.82
N ALA A 57 -23.87 17.58 -44.69
CA ALA A 57 -23.75 16.37 -45.50
C ALA A 57 -22.53 16.43 -46.44
N LEU A 58 -22.26 17.58 -47.06
CA LEU A 58 -21.06 17.80 -47.88
C LEU A 58 -19.75 17.69 -47.07
N LYS A 59 -19.77 18.06 -45.78
CA LYS A 59 -18.61 18.00 -44.87
C LYS A 59 -18.53 16.70 -44.07
N GLN A 60 -19.46 15.76 -44.26
CA GLN A 60 -19.57 14.55 -43.43
C GLN A 60 -18.27 13.72 -43.42
N LEU A 61 -17.60 13.61 -44.56
CA LEU A 61 -16.32 12.90 -44.67
C LEU A 61 -15.21 13.56 -43.84
N GLN A 62 -15.12 14.89 -43.87
CA GLN A 62 -14.12 15.64 -43.11
C GLN A 62 -14.39 15.61 -41.60
N ILE A 63 -15.66 15.68 -41.21
CA ILE A 63 -16.11 15.51 -39.83
C ILE A 63 -15.74 14.12 -39.32
N THR A 64 -16.06 13.08 -40.09
CA THR A 64 -15.77 11.69 -39.72
C THR A 64 -14.27 11.46 -39.58
N ASN A 65 -13.46 11.96 -40.51
CA ASN A 65 -12.00 11.84 -40.43
C ASN A 65 -11.43 12.56 -39.21
N THR A 66 -11.95 13.74 -38.87
CA THR A 66 -11.51 14.51 -37.68
C THR A 66 -11.90 13.79 -36.38
N ILE A 67 -13.08 13.17 -36.33
CA ILE A 67 -13.52 12.35 -35.19
C ILE A 67 -12.67 11.08 -35.06
N CYS A 68 -12.40 10.37 -36.17
CA CYS A 68 -11.52 9.21 -36.17
C CYS A 68 -10.12 9.58 -35.67
N ARG A 69 -9.58 10.72 -36.09
CA ARG A 69 -8.28 11.20 -35.64
C ARG A 69 -8.26 11.55 -34.15
N LEU A 70 -9.31 12.20 -33.65
CA LEU A 70 -9.47 12.46 -32.21
C LEU A 70 -9.56 11.17 -31.41
N LYS A 71 -10.25 10.16 -31.94
CA LYS A 71 -10.33 8.84 -31.32
C LYS A 71 -8.98 8.14 -31.29
N GLU A 72 -8.20 8.16 -32.37
CA GLU A 72 -6.84 7.62 -32.40
C GLU A 72 -5.94 8.29 -31.34
N LEU A 73 -6.03 9.61 -31.20
CA LEU A 73 -5.29 10.34 -30.15
C LEU A 73 -5.78 9.98 -28.74
N GLN A 74 -7.08 9.72 -28.55
CA GLN A 74 -7.64 9.27 -27.28
C GLN A 74 -7.23 7.82 -26.93
N ASP A 75 -7.22 6.93 -27.92
CA ASP A 75 -6.84 5.52 -27.76
C ASP A 75 -5.33 5.37 -27.51
N GLN A 76 -4.52 6.33 -27.97
CA GLN A 76 -3.08 6.43 -27.66
C GLN A 76 -2.79 7.11 -26.32
N GLN A 77 -3.76 7.78 -25.70
CA GLN A 77 -3.60 8.25 -24.33
C GLN A 77 -3.65 7.02 -23.40
N PRO A 78 -2.69 6.87 -22.47
CA PRO A 78 -2.81 5.85 -21.43
C PRO A 78 -4.17 6.03 -20.74
N PRO A 79 -4.84 4.93 -20.33
CA PRO A 79 -6.17 5.02 -19.72
C PRO A 79 -6.12 6.12 -18.67
N LYS A 80 -6.92 7.17 -18.88
CA LYS A 80 -7.12 8.22 -17.89
C LYS A 80 -7.81 7.55 -16.72
N ALA A 81 -7.00 6.96 -15.84
CA ALA A 81 -7.39 6.73 -14.47
C ALA A 81 -7.89 8.10 -14.03
N THR A 82 -9.20 8.19 -13.82
CA THR A 82 -9.79 9.27 -13.06
C THR A 82 -9.18 9.15 -11.67
N PHE A 83 -7.98 9.68 -11.51
CA PHE A 83 -7.40 10.00 -10.23
C PHE A 83 -8.33 11.04 -9.65
N ASN A 84 -9.34 10.56 -8.93
CA ASN A 84 -10.02 11.40 -7.99
C ASN A 84 -9.02 11.59 -6.84
N PRO A 85 -8.43 12.78 -6.65
CA PRO A 85 -7.48 13.01 -5.57
C PRO A 85 -8.10 12.76 -4.18
N ALA A 86 -9.43 12.73 -4.08
CA ALA A 86 -10.12 12.32 -2.84
C ALA A 86 -10.05 10.79 -2.58
N ILE A 87 -9.92 9.97 -3.63
CA ILE A 87 -9.74 8.51 -3.49
C ILE A 87 -8.28 8.21 -3.18
N ALA A 88 -7.34 8.86 -3.90
CA ALA A 88 -5.90 8.78 -3.69
C ALA A 88 -5.41 9.20 -2.28
N ASN A 89 -6.26 9.89 -1.52
CA ASN A 89 -6.00 10.39 -0.16
C ASN A 89 -6.95 9.80 0.90
N SER A 90 -7.54 8.63 0.65
CA SER A 90 -8.41 8.00 1.64
C SER A 90 -7.63 7.54 2.88
N CYS A 91 -8.27 7.61 4.06
CA CYS A 91 -7.73 7.10 5.32
C CYS A 91 -7.21 5.66 5.19
N ARG A 92 -7.92 4.85 4.40
CA ARG A 92 -7.55 3.47 4.09
C ARG A 92 -6.25 3.36 3.30
N GLU A 93 -6.12 4.12 2.21
CA GLU A 93 -4.92 4.09 1.38
C GLU A 93 -3.69 4.59 2.13
N ARG A 94 -3.83 5.65 2.94
CA ARG A 94 -2.75 6.10 3.84
C ARG A 94 -2.33 5.00 4.80
N LEU A 95 -3.29 4.35 5.45
CA LEU A 95 -2.98 3.24 6.35
C LEU A 95 -2.26 2.09 5.62
N GLU A 96 -2.76 1.65 4.47
CA GLU A 96 -2.13 0.57 3.70
C GLU A 96 -0.73 0.94 3.21
N GLY A 97 -0.53 2.20 2.78
CA GLY A 97 0.77 2.75 2.44
C GLY A 97 1.74 2.72 3.62
N THR A 98 1.35 3.30 4.76
CA THR A 98 2.18 3.29 5.99
C THR A 98 2.55 1.88 6.44
N LEU A 99 1.61 0.94 6.38
CA LEU A 99 1.86 -0.45 6.76
C LEU A 99 2.87 -1.16 5.85
N THR A 100 2.99 -0.74 4.59
CA THR A 100 3.99 -1.28 3.65
C THR A 100 5.41 -0.92 4.09
N TYR A 101 5.62 0.28 4.63
CA TYR A 101 6.93 0.73 5.10
C TYR A 101 7.34 0.11 6.45
N LEU A 102 6.38 -0.34 7.26
CA LEU A 102 6.61 -0.95 8.57
C LEU A 102 6.89 -2.46 8.51
N THR A 103 7.37 -2.97 7.37
CA THR A 103 7.57 -4.42 7.17
C THR A 103 8.46 -5.04 8.26
N SER A 104 9.48 -4.31 8.72
CA SER A 104 10.38 -4.80 9.78
C SER A 104 9.69 -4.93 11.14
N GLU A 105 8.93 -3.92 11.55
CA GLU A 105 8.17 -3.93 12.79
C GLU A 105 7.03 -4.96 12.75
N LEU A 106 6.34 -5.07 11.60
CA LEU A 106 5.24 -6.01 11.40
C LEU A 106 5.69 -7.47 11.51
N SER A 107 6.95 -7.77 11.17
CA SER A 107 7.51 -9.12 11.33
C SER A 107 7.55 -9.60 12.79
N ALA A 108 7.48 -8.69 13.76
CA ALA A 108 7.41 -9.04 15.18
C ALA A 108 6.03 -9.56 15.61
N ILE A 109 4.97 -9.30 14.83
CA ILE A 109 3.62 -9.77 15.11
C ILE A 109 3.38 -11.11 14.40
N PRO A 110 2.84 -12.14 15.08
CA PRO A 110 2.46 -13.38 14.44
C PRO A 110 1.49 -13.14 13.26
N PRO A 111 1.74 -13.70 12.06
CA PRO A 111 0.95 -13.40 10.86
C PRO A 111 -0.56 -13.62 11.04
N ALA A 112 -0.97 -14.70 11.73
CA ALA A 112 -2.36 -15.01 12.00
C ALA A 112 -3.08 -13.91 12.83
N LYS A 113 -2.38 -13.34 13.80
CA LYS A 113 -2.89 -12.22 14.61
C LYS A 113 -2.95 -10.94 13.79
N TRP A 114 -1.89 -10.68 13.01
CA TRP A 114 -1.82 -9.51 12.14
C TRP A 114 -2.98 -9.43 11.14
N THR A 115 -3.35 -10.55 10.50
CA THR A 115 -4.52 -10.57 9.60
C THR A 115 -5.80 -10.10 10.29
N THR A 116 -5.99 -10.47 11.56
CA THR A 116 -7.15 -10.07 12.36
C THR A 116 -7.08 -8.58 12.72
N TYR A 117 -5.92 -8.09 13.14
CA TYR A 117 -5.71 -6.68 13.47
C TYR A 117 -5.89 -5.78 12.25
N LYS A 118 -5.28 -6.13 11.12
CA LYS A 118 -5.43 -5.40 9.85
C LYS A 118 -6.91 -5.28 9.46
N ARG A 119 -7.69 -6.35 9.57
CA ARG A 119 -9.14 -6.31 9.30
C ARG A 119 -9.87 -5.33 10.23
N LYS A 120 -9.55 -5.32 11.53
CA LYS A 120 -10.16 -4.38 12.50
C LYS A 120 -9.76 -2.93 12.21
N LEU A 121 -8.51 -2.67 11.85
CA LEU A 121 -8.04 -1.33 11.48
C LEU A 121 -8.74 -0.82 10.22
N LEU A 122 -8.86 -1.67 9.18
CA LEU A 122 -9.57 -1.29 7.95
C LEU A 122 -11.05 -1.00 8.22
N LYS A 123 -11.72 -1.80 9.05
CA LYS A 123 -13.09 -1.51 9.50
C LYS A 123 -13.17 -0.20 10.29
N PHE A 124 -12.11 0.15 11.03
CA PHE A 124 -12.04 1.43 11.74
C PHE A 124 -11.86 2.61 10.77
N CYS A 125 -11.11 2.44 9.67
CA CYS A 125 -11.02 3.46 8.59
C CYS A 125 -12.39 3.82 7.99
N GLU A 126 -13.29 2.83 7.91
CA GLU A 126 -14.64 2.99 7.36
C GLU A 126 -15.60 3.65 8.37
N SER A 127 -15.16 3.90 9.60
CA SER A 127 -16.00 4.50 10.62
C SER A 127 -16.11 6.02 10.46
N GLU A 128 -17.35 6.51 10.47
CA GLU A 128 -17.72 7.92 10.31
C GLU A 128 -16.97 8.92 11.21
N PRO A 129 -16.69 8.63 12.51
CA PRO A 129 -16.07 9.63 13.38
C PRO A 129 -14.57 9.83 13.15
N ILE A 130 -13.90 9.01 12.31
CA ILE A 130 -12.43 9.01 12.24
C ILE A 130 -11.85 10.36 11.79
N LEU A 131 -12.57 11.09 10.95
CA LEU A 131 -12.16 12.42 10.45
C LEU A 131 -12.22 13.51 11.53
N THR A 132 -12.97 13.29 12.60
CA THR A 132 -13.15 14.24 13.71
C THR A 132 -12.33 13.88 14.95
N MET A 133 -11.74 12.69 14.97
CA MET A 133 -10.95 12.24 16.10
C MET A 133 -9.59 12.93 16.12
N THR A 134 -9.11 13.27 17.31
CA THR A 134 -7.71 13.70 17.51
C THR A 134 -6.75 12.51 17.43
N PHE A 135 -5.46 12.77 17.21
CA PHE A 135 -4.42 11.74 17.29
C PHE A 135 -4.53 10.85 18.54
N ALA A 136 -4.73 11.45 19.72
CA ALA A 136 -4.82 10.69 20.97
C ALA A 136 -6.02 9.72 20.99
N GLN A 137 -7.18 10.13 20.46
CA GLN A 137 -8.37 9.28 20.38
C GLN A 137 -8.17 8.13 19.40
N ARG A 138 -7.56 8.39 18.23
CA ARG A 138 -7.23 7.35 17.25
C ARG A 138 -6.21 6.37 17.83
N LEU A 139 -5.16 6.89 18.47
CA LEU A 139 -4.14 6.09 19.12
C LEU A 139 -4.74 5.16 20.18
N TYR A 140 -5.65 5.66 21.02
CA TYR A 140 -6.35 4.83 22.00
C TYR A 140 -7.09 3.66 21.34
N LYS A 141 -7.83 3.91 20.24
CA LYS A 141 -8.51 2.84 19.49
C LYS A 141 -7.54 1.84 18.86
N VAL A 142 -6.44 2.31 18.30
CA VAL A 142 -5.41 1.44 17.71
C VAL A 142 -4.73 0.59 18.79
N VAL A 143 -4.47 1.16 19.97
CA VAL A 143 -3.95 0.46 21.14
C VAL A 143 -4.89 -0.68 21.57
N ASP A 144 -6.20 -0.44 21.61
CA ASP A 144 -7.19 -1.48 21.91
C ASP A 144 -7.19 -2.61 20.85
N ILE A 145 -6.99 -2.26 19.58
CA ILE A 145 -7.02 -3.22 18.47
C ILE A 145 -5.78 -4.11 18.45
N ILE A 146 -4.59 -3.53 18.68
CA ILE A 146 -3.29 -4.18 18.46
C ILE A 146 -2.52 -4.34 19.77
N TYR A 147 -2.25 -3.24 20.47
CA TYR A 147 -1.28 -3.21 21.56
C TYR A 147 -1.70 -4.08 22.74
N LEU A 148 -2.93 -3.93 23.26
CA LEU A 148 -3.39 -4.68 24.43
C LEU A 148 -3.45 -6.20 24.19
N PRO A 149 -4.00 -6.70 23.06
CA PRO A 149 -3.94 -8.13 22.75
C PRO A 149 -2.52 -8.70 22.64
N GLU A 150 -1.57 -7.91 22.13
CA GLU A 150 -0.17 -8.30 22.02
C GLU A 150 0.53 -8.26 23.38
N GLU A 151 0.21 -7.28 24.21
CA GLU A 151 0.73 -7.12 25.58
C GLU A 151 0.46 -8.37 26.42
N MET A 152 -0.78 -8.88 26.37
CA MET A 152 -1.19 -10.09 27.10
C MET A 152 -0.44 -11.36 26.68
N ASP A 153 0.12 -11.39 25.48
CA ASP A 153 0.86 -12.54 24.97
C ASP A 153 2.38 -12.36 25.13
N ALA A 154 2.89 -11.15 24.94
CA ALA A 154 4.32 -10.85 24.89
C ALA A 154 4.93 -10.54 26.26
N ILE A 155 4.22 -9.85 27.16
CA ILE A 155 4.76 -9.52 28.51
C ILE A 155 5.09 -10.79 29.31
N PRO A 156 4.22 -11.82 29.39
CA PRO A 156 4.54 -13.04 30.14
C PRO A 156 5.76 -13.79 29.60
N LYS A 157 6.08 -13.61 28.31
CA LYS A 157 7.23 -14.21 27.63
C LYS A 157 8.46 -13.30 27.65
N GLU A 158 8.38 -12.14 28.29
CA GLU A 158 9.42 -11.11 28.33
C GLU A 158 9.87 -10.64 26.93
N ASP A 159 8.97 -10.69 25.94
CA ASP A 159 9.26 -10.25 24.56
C ASP A 159 9.06 -8.74 24.42
N PHE A 160 9.91 -7.99 25.13
CA PHE A 160 9.86 -6.52 25.14
C PHE A 160 10.23 -5.90 23.79
N LYS A 161 11.00 -6.61 22.95
CA LYS A 161 11.34 -6.16 21.60
C LYS A 161 10.10 -6.14 20.71
N ARG A 162 9.30 -7.21 20.73
CA ARG A 162 8.00 -7.24 20.04
C ARG A 162 7.09 -6.12 20.51
N MET A 163 6.99 -5.89 21.82
CA MET A 163 6.14 -4.82 22.36
C MET A 163 6.57 -3.42 21.91
N HIS A 164 7.87 -3.17 21.80
CA HIS A 164 8.38 -1.91 21.26
C HIS A 164 8.01 -1.74 19.77
N SER A 165 8.16 -2.79 18.96
CA SER A 165 7.72 -2.77 17.55
C SER A 165 6.22 -2.53 17.42
N VAL A 166 5.41 -3.18 18.27
CA VAL A 166 3.95 -2.99 18.31
C VAL A 166 3.58 -1.55 18.67
N ALA A 167 4.31 -0.92 19.61
CA ALA A 167 4.12 0.51 19.90
C ALA A 167 4.31 1.36 18.64
N ARG A 168 5.43 1.19 17.93
CA ARG A 168 5.72 1.94 16.69
C ARG A 168 4.61 1.76 15.64
N ILE A 169 4.12 0.53 15.46
CA ILE A 169 2.99 0.25 14.58
C ILE A 169 1.73 1.01 15.00
N CYS A 170 1.42 1.05 16.30
CA CYS A 170 0.24 1.75 16.81
C CYS A 170 0.30 3.26 16.55
N ALA A 171 1.45 3.87 16.81
CA ALA A 171 1.67 5.29 16.58
C ALA A 171 1.55 5.64 15.09
N ALA A 172 2.24 4.88 14.23
CA ALA A 172 2.21 5.10 12.78
C ALA A 172 0.81 4.87 12.17
N ALA A 173 0.09 3.84 12.62
CA ALA A 173 -1.29 3.62 12.20
C ALA A 173 -2.20 4.77 12.66
N ALA A 174 -2.07 5.25 13.90
CA ALA A 174 -2.87 6.38 14.39
C ALA A 174 -2.60 7.69 13.62
N GLN A 175 -1.37 7.91 13.16
CA GLN A 175 -1.02 9.01 12.26
C GLN A 175 -1.65 8.83 10.88
N ALA A 176 -1.49 7.66 10.27
CA ALA A 176 -2.02 7.38 8.93
C ALA A 176 -3.55 7.52 8.84
N LEU A 177 -4.24 7.18 9.95
CA LEU A 177 -5.68 7.30 10.07
C LEU A 177 -6.16 8.77 10.17
N GLY A 178 -5.28 9.69 10.58
CA GLY A 178 -5.59 11.11 10.72
C GLY A 178 -5.62 11.87 9.40
N PRO A 179 -6.24 13.06 9.35
CA PRO A 179 -6.18 13.94 8.19
C PRO A 179 -4.74 14.34 7.82
N GLU A 180 -4.50 14.57 6.52
CA GLU A 180 -3.16 14.76 5.94
C GLU A 180 -2.41 15.99 6.46
N HIS A 181 -3.14 17.02 6.92
CA HIS A 181 -2.57 18.25 7.47
C HIS A 181 -2.24 18.15 8.97
N GLU A 182 -2.63 17.07 9.65
CA GLU A 182 -2.36 16.85 11.08
C GLU A 182 -0.99 16.16 11.22
N SER A 183 0.07 16.96 11.36
CA SER A 183 1.41 16.45 11.65
C SER A 183 1.59 16.25 13.16
N GLU A 184 1.52 15.00 13.61
CA GLU A 184 1.63 14.62 15.03
C GLU A 184 2.86 13.75 15.29
N GLU A 185 3.92 13.93 14.49
CA GLU A 185 5.18 13.20 14.61
C GLU A 185 5.82 13.36 15.99
N ALA A 186 5.82 14.58 16.54
CA ALA A 186 6.36 14.84 17.86
C ALA A 186 5.57 14.12 18.98
N LEU A 187 4.23 14.07 18.87
CA LEU A 187 3.40 13.35 19.84
C LEU A 187 3.55 11.83 19.71
N ALA A 188 3.63 11.32 18.48
CA ALA A 188 3.90 9.92 18.20
C ALA A 188 5.24 9.48 18.79
N GLU A 189 6.32 10.22 18.54
CA GLU A 189 7.65 9.90 19.04
C GLU A 189 7.73 10.00 20.56
N LYS A 190 7.09 11.01 21.16
CA LYS A 190 6.97 11.14 22.62
C LYS A 190 6.26 9.94 23.23
N TRP A 191 5.18 9.48 22.60
CA TRP A 191 4.44 8.31 23.08
C TRP A 191 5.24 7.01 22.93
N ILE A 192 5.92 6.80 21.80
CA ILE A 192 6.82 5.66 21.58
C ILE A 192 7.93 5.64 22.64
N SER A 193 8.56 6.79 22.87
CA SER A 193 9.61 6.96 23.88
C SER A 193 9.11 6.64 25.30
N ALA A 194 7.91 7.10 25.66
CA ALA A 194 7.29 6.76 26.93
C ALA A 194 7.05 5.23 27.04
N LYS A 195 6.55 4.58 25.98
CA LYS A 195 6.38 3.12 25.95
C LYS A 195 7.69 2.37 26.05
N ALA A 196 8.77 2.86 25.44
CA ALA A 196 10.09 2.26 25.58
C ALA A 196 10.58 2.32 27.04
N GLN A 197 10.34 3.43 27.75
CA GLN A 197 10.68 3.58 29.16
C GLN A 197 9.86 2.63 30.05
N ASP A 198 8.55 2.50 29.82
CA ASP A 198 7.68 1.55 30.52
C ASP A 198 8.20 0.11 30.36
N LEU A 199 8.56 -0.28 29.13
CA LEU A 199 9.07 -1.62 28.83
C LEU A 199 10.43 -1.90 29.49
N GLU A 200 11.34 -0.92 29.52
CA GLU A 200 12.62 -1.07 30.24
C GLU A 200 12.42 -1.15 31.76
N PHE A 201 11.45 -0.41 32.31
CA PHE A 201 11.06 -0.54 33.70
C PHE A 201 10.53 -1.95 34.02
N LEU A 202 9.60 -2.47 33.21
CA LEU A 202 9.06 -3.82 33.36
C LEU A 202 10.19 -4.86 33.29
N LYS A 203 11.06 -4.78 32.30
CA LYS A 203 12.22 -5.67 32.14
C LYS A 203 13.14 -5.68 33.37
N LYS A 204 13.39 -4.51 33.98
CA LYS A 204 14.14 -4.41 35.25
C LYS A 204 13.39 -5.11 36.38
N MET A 205 12.08 -4.88 36.50
CA MET A 205 11.24 -5.52 37.52
C MET A 205 11.28 -7.06 37.41
N PHE A 206 11.09 -7.62 36.22
CA PHE A 206 11.17 -9.08 35.99
C PHE A 206 12.54 -9.67 36.34
N ARG A 207 13.63 -8.93 36.09
CA ARG A 207 14.98 -9.34 36.52
C ARG A 207 15.12 -9.33 38.04
N SER A 208 14.66 -8.28 38.71
CA SER A 208 14.72 -8.18 40.17
C SER A 208 13.91 -9.29 40.85
N MET A 209 12.69 -9.55 40.38
CA MET A 209 11.85 -10.64 40.92
C MET A 209 12.55 -11.99 40.80
N ARG A 210 13.13 -12.32 39.64
CA ARG A 210 13.92 -13.57 39.48
C ARG A 210 15.16 -13.61 40.37
N GLY A 211 15.82 -12.47 40.59
CA GLY A 211 16.94 -12.35 41.53
C GLY A 211 16.54 -12.66 42.96
N ILE A 212 15.37 -12.17 43.41
CA ILE A 212 14.81 -12.46 44.74
C ILE A 212 14.51 -13.95 44.88
N TYR A 213 13.84 -14.57 43.90
CA TYR A 213 13.55 -16.01 43.95
C TYR A 213 14.81 -16.88 43.96
N LYS A 214 15.88 -16.48 43.26
CA LYS A 214 17.17 -17.18 43.30
C LYS A 214 17.90 -17.00 44.63
N ALA A 215 17.82 -15.81 45.23
CA ALA A 215 18.40 -15.54 46.55
C ALA A 215 17.60 -16.21 47.69
N SER A 216 16.31 -16.49 47.48
CA SER A 216 15.46 -17.23 48.41
C SER A 216 15.39 -18.73 48.12
N ALA A 217 16.08 -19.22 47.08
CA ALA A 217 16.24 -20.66 46.91
C ALA A 217 17.05 -21.15 48.12
N PRO A 218 16.52 -22.09 48.92
CA PRO A 218 17.28 -22.58 50.05
C PRO A 218 18.53 -23.23 49.49
N GLU A 219 19.68 -22.57 49.67
CA GLU A 219 20.93 -23.31 49.79
C GLU A 219 20.61 -24.41 50.78
N ARG A 220 20.81 -25.67 50.37
CA ARG A 220 20.72 -26.81 51.26
C ARG A 220 21.85 -26.65 52.27
N THR A 221 21.64 -25.77 53.25
CA THR A 221 22.48 -25.66 54.42
C THR A 221 22.20 -26.94 55.18
N GLU A 222 23.01 -27.97 54.90
CA GLU A 222 23.01 -29.18 55.74
C GLU A 222 23.21 -28.71 57.16
N MET A 223 22.14 -28.85 57.93
CA MET A 223 22.15 -28.35 59.29
C MET A 223 23.10 -29.24 60.10
N PRO A 224 23.84 -28.70 61.08
CA PRO A 224 24.87 -29.47 61.81
C PRO A 224 24.36 -30.77 62.44
N TRP A 225 23.06 -30.86 62.76
CA TRP A 225 22.41 -32.05 63.29
C TRP A 225 22.10 -33.13 62.24
N GLU A 226 22.04 -32.79 60.94
CA GLU A 226 21.83 -33.76 59.85
C GLU A 226 23.09 -34.61 59.61
N ARG A 227 24.28 -34.13 59.98
CA ARG A 227 25.52 -34.93 59.92
C ARG A 227 25.62 -35.98 61.01
N GLN A 228 24.87 -35.86 62.11
CA GLN A 228 24.99 -36.79 63.24
C GLN A 228 24.15 -38.06 63.12
N ALA A 229 23.31 -38.17 62.08
CA ALA A 229 22.47 -39.36 61.87
C ALA A 229 23.17 -40.51 61.13
N GLY A 230 24.36 -40.28 60.55
CA GLY A 230 25.07 -41.28 59.74
C GLY A 230 26.19 -42.05 60.45
N GLU A 231 26.61 -41.64 61.65
CA GLU A 231 27.85 -42.14 62.28
C GLU A 231 27.64 -42.99 63.54
N ARG A 232 26.41 -43.51 63.73
CA ARG A 232 26.07 -44.41 64.85
C ARG A 232 25.40 -45.72 64.42
N ASP A 233 25.74 -46.23 63.24
CA ASP A 233 25.36 -47.60 62.87
C ASP A 233 26.50 -48.30 62.11
N ASN A 234 27.59 -48.57 62.83
CA ASN A 234 28.59 -49.53 62.39
C ASN A 234 29.27 -50.15 63.62
N GLY A 235 28.69 -51.27 64.06
CA GLY A 235 29.37 -52.19 64.96
C GLY A 235 28.46 -52.90 65.94
N GLN A 236 27.74 -53.93 65.51
CA GLN A 236 27.88 -55.26 66.10
C GLN A 236 27.17 -56.32 65.23
N ALA A 237 27.93 -57.02 64.40
CA ALA A 237 27.56 -58.34 63.93
C ALA A 237 28.05 -59.36 64.97
N CYS A 238 27.18 -60.28 65.41
CA CYS A 238 27.49 -61.67 65.78
C CYS A 238 26.25 -62.38 66.35
N GLY A 239 25.89 -63.55 65.80
CA GLY A 239 25.09 -64.52 66.54
C GLY A 239 24.19 -65.43 65.72
N ASN A 240 24.76 -66.52 65.21
CA ASN A 240 24.10 -67.66 64.57
C ASN A 240 22.91 -68.23 65.35
N ALA A 241 21.90 -68.75 64.64
CA ALA A 241 21.09 -69.87 65.12
C ALA A 241 20.73 -70.80 63.94
N GLN A 242 21.39 -71.97 63.91
CA GLN A 242 20.97 -73.17 63.20
C GLN A 242 20.08 -74.02 64.13
N SER A 243 19.16 -74.76 63.50
CA SER A 243 18.51 -76.00 63.95
C SER A 243 17.49 -75.96 65.10
N LEU A 244 16.20 -76.13 64.76
CA LEU A 244 15.48 -77.42 64.79
C LEU A 244 14.14 -77.30 64.07
#